data_AF-A0A7D5MJW3-F1
#
_entry.id   AF-A0A7D5MJW3-F1
#
_cell.length_a   1.000
_cell.length_b   1.000
_cell.length_c   1.000
_cell.angle_alpha   90.00
_cell.angle_beta   90.00
_cell.angle_gamma   90.00
#
_symmetry.space_group_name_H-M   'P 1'
#
loop_
_entity.id
_entity.type
_entity.pdbx_description
1 polymer ?
#
loop_
_entity_poly.entity_id
_entity_poly.type
_entity_poly.pdbx_seq_one_letter_code
_entity_poly.pdbx_strand_id
1 'polypeptide(L)'
;MSEKEILSISNSLMKATLRIHLLRLMKQIEEGEFRRVFEEFRIDKYGNYLGSIIVYSLQNLNISSEEMSTFIDEFPEPIKSETMTIAEQLYRKGVKEGKEQGVQEGLEKGMQQGMQQGIQLGIEKAQFEIIVKSFENGASIDFISNITGLPESKIKEILNLR
;
A
#
# COMPACT_ATOMS: atom_id res chain seq x y z
N MET A 1 8.43 20.74 18.13
CA MET A 1 7.78 21.09 19.42
C MET A 1 7.57 19.81 20.19
N SER A 2 7.91 19.83 21.47
CA SER A 2 7.65 18.78 22.44
C SER A 2 6.18 18.76 22.86
N GLU A 3 5.72 17.65 23.44
CA GLU A 3 4.36 17.51 23.96
C GLU A 3 4.01 18.58 25.01
N LYS A 4 4.95 18.92 25.90
CA LYS A 4 4.77 19.96 26.91
C LYS A 4 4.53 21.35 26.30
N GLU A 5 5.22 21.67 25.20
CA GLU A 5 5.02 22.93 24.49
C GLU A 5 3.63 22.96 23.83
N ILE A 6 3.16 21.84 23.27
CA ILE A 6 1.82 21.74 22.68
C ILE A 6 0.73 21.93 23.74
N LEU A 7 0.87 21.31 24.91
CA LEU A 7 -0.10 21.45 26.01
C LEU A 7 -0.24 22.90 26.50
N SER A 8 0.80 23.72 26.38
CA SER A 8 0.78 25.14 26.76
C SER A 8 -0.01 26.04 25.79
N ILE A 9 -0.38 25.54 24.61
CA ILE A 9 -1.07 26.32 23.58
C ILE A 9 -2.51 26.64 24.03
N SER A 10 -2.89 27.90 24.00
CA SER A 10 -4.25 28.32 24.38
C SER A 10 -5.32 27.98 23.33
N ASN A 11 -4.96 27.99 22.06
CA ASN A 11 -5.86 27.64 20.96
C ASN A 11 -6.02 26.12 20.87
N SER A 12 -7.17 25.60 21.33
CA SER A 12 -7.42 24.16 21.40
C SER A 12 -7.50 23.48 20.02
N LEU A 13 -7.91 24.20 18.96
CA LEU A 13 -7.87 23.68 17.59
C LEU A 13 -6.43 23.46 17.15
N MET A 14 -5.56 24.46 17.33
CA MET A 14 -4.15 24.35 16.98
C MET A 14 -3.45 23.27 17.81
N LYS A 15 -3.78 23.19 19.11
CA LYS A 15 -3.30 22.15 20.02
C LYS A 15 -3.64 20.75 19.51
N ALA A 16 -4.91 20.49 19.21
CA ALA A 16 -5.37 19.19 18.71
C ALA A 16 -4.65 18.80 17.41
N THR A 17 -4.59 19.70 16.44
CA THR A 17 -3.89 19.45 15.16
C THR A 17 -2.40 19.15 15.35
N LEU A 18 -1.71 19.92 16.20
CA LEU A 18 -0.29 19.69 16.48
C LEU A 18 -0.05 18.39 17.24
N ARG A 19 -0.98 18.00 18.13
CA ARG A 19 -0.91 16.70 18.83
C ARG A 19 -1.01 15.54 17.85
N ILE A 20 -2.00 15.56 16.95
CA ILE A 20 -2.14 14.54 15.90
C ILE A 20 -0.87 14.46 15.05
N HIS A 21 -0.32 15.62 14.66
CA HIS A 21 0.91 15.67 13.88
C HIS A 21 2.12 15.08 14.62
N LEU A 22 2.26 15.40 15.92
CA LEU A 22 3.32 14.88 16.77
C LEU A 22 3.21 13.35 16.92
N LEU A 23 2.02 12.83 17.25
CA LEU A 23 1.77 11.39 17.39
C LEU A 23 2.12 10.62 16.12
N ARG A 24 1.70 11.15 14.97
CA ARG A 24 2.07 10.62 13.65
C ARG A 24 3.59 10.56 13.45
N LEU A 25 4.32 11.63 13.78
CA LEU A 25 5.78 11.68 13.62
C LEU A 25 6.50 10.71 14.55
N MET A 26 6.02 10.57 15.78
CA MET A 26 6.60 9.69 16.79
C MET A 26 6.35 8.20 16.50
N LYS A 27 5.43 7.88 15.57
CA LYS A 27 4.89 6.52 15.35
C LYS A 27 4.34 5.88 16.64
N GLN A 28 4.11 6.69 17.68
CA GLN A 28 3.43 6.29 18.90
C GLN A 28 1.94 6.41 18.61
N ILE A 29 1.37 5.34 18.07
CA ILE A 29 -0.07 5.25 17.89
C ILE A 29 -0.55 4.10 18.77
N GLU A 30 -0.61 4.41 20.06
CA GLU A 30 -1.16 3.54 21.08
C GLU A 30 -2.66 3.81 21.24
N GLU A 31 -3.37 2.82 21.78
CA GLU A 31 -4.80 2.89 22.06
C GLU A 31 -5.10 4.04 23.04
N GLY A 32 -6.13 4.85 22.75
CA GLY A 32 -6.52 5.98 23.58
C GLY A 32 -5.88 7.32 23.23
N GLU A 33 -4.84 7.36 22.38
CA GLU A 33 -4.24 8.62 21.93
C GLU A 33 -5.22 9.47 21.11
N PHE A 34 -6.14 8.83 20.39
CA PHE A 34 -7.21 9.54 19.69
C PHE A 34 -8.09 10.33 20.66
N ARG A 35 -8.53 9.73 21.77
CA ARG A 35 -9.31 10.44 22.80
C ARG A 35 -8.54 11.64 23.37
N ARG A 36 -7.23 11.48 23.61
CA ARG A 36 -6.37 12.55 24.16
C ARG A 36 -6.23 13.78 23.26
N VAL A 37 -6.50 13.65 21.96
CA VAL A 37 -6.58 14.80 21.04
C VAL A 37 -7.73 15.74 21.42
N PHE A 38 -8.82 15.20 21.96
CA PHE A 38 -10.06 15.94 22.20
C PHE A 38 -10.29 16.32 23.66
N GLU A 39 -9.50 15.82 24.62
CA GLU A 39 -9.66 16.10 26.06
C GLU A 39 -9.79 17.60 26.41
N GLU A 40 -9.00 18.44 25.75
CA GLU A 40 -9.01 19.90 25.96
C GLU A 40 -9.65 20.65 24.78
N PHE A 41 -10.30 19.94 23.85
CA PHE A 41 -10.88 20.56 22.68
C PHE A 41 -12.17 21.32 23.03
N ARG A 42 -12.13 22.64 22.86
CA ARG A 42 -13.24 23.54 23.15
C ARG A 42 -14.29 23.52 22.04
N ILE A 43 -15.21 22.55 22.09
CA ILE A 43 -16.32 22.40 21.13
C ILE A 43 -17.21 23.64 21.11
N ASP A 44 -17.43 24.29 22.24
CA ASP A 44 -18.21 25.53 22.36
C ASP A 44 -17.65 26.67 21.49
N LYS A 45 -16.34 26.67 21.26
CA LYS A 45 -15.64 27.70 20.46
C LYS A 45 -15.27 27.23 19.06
N TYR A 46 -14.95 25.95 18.89
CA TYR A 46 -14.40 25.38 17.66
C TYR A 46 -15.23 24.23 17.08
N GLY A 47 -16.51 24.10 17.47
CA GLY A 47 -17.39 23.01 17.04
C GLY A 47 -17.47 22.83 15.53
N ASN A 48 -17.47 23.93 14.76
CA ASN A 48 -17.47 23.90 13.29
C ASN A 48 -16.22 23.22 12.69
N TYR A 49 -15.15 23.06 13.47
CA TYR A 49 -13.91 22.38 13.06
C TYR A 49 -13.81 20.95 13.61
N LEU A 50 -14.74 20.50 14.45
CA LEU A 50 -14.72 19.18 15.07
C LEU A 50 -14.62 18.08 14.01
N GLY A 51 -15.50 18.14 13.00
CA GLY A 51 -15.47 17.21 11.87
C GLY A 51 -14.10 17.18 11.19
N SER A 52 -13.50 18.35 10.93
CA SER A 52 -12.17 18.41 10.29
C SER A 52 -11.06 17.76 11.14
N ILE A 53 -11.08 17.91 12.46
CA ILE A 53 -10.10 17.27 13.36
C ILE A 53 -10.34 15.76 13.40
N ILE A 54 -11.59 15.31 13.41
CA ILE A 54 -11.94 13.89 13.36
C ILE A 54 -11.45 13.26 12.06
N VAL A 55 -11.72 13.89 10.91
CA VAL A 55 -11.18 13.46 9.60
C VAL A 55 -9.66 13.41 9.65
N TYR A 56 -9.02 14.46 10.16
CA TYR A 56 -7.56 14.52 10.25
C TYR A 56 -7.00 13.43 11.17
N SER A 57 -7.68 13.10 12.27
CA SER A 57 -7.30 12.01 13.18
C SER A 57 -7.39 10.66 12.49
N LEU A 58 -8.51 10.36 11.81
CA LEU A 58 -8.72 9.09 11.08
C LEU A 58 -7.69 8.86 9.97
N GLN A 59 -7.16 9.94 9.37
CA GLN A 59 -6.15 9.85 8.31
C GLN A 59 -4.71 9.68 8.83
N ASN A 60 -4.44 10.05 10.08
CA ASN A 60 -3.08 10.18 10.59
C ASN A 60 -2.80 9.30 11.81
N LEU A 61 -3.83 8.78 12.46
CA LEU A 61 -3.77 7.89 13.61
C LEU A 61 -4.37 6.53 13.24
N ASN A 62 -3.91 5.47 13.90
CA ASN A 62 -4.47 4.13 13.81
C ASN A 62 -5.56 4.00 14.89
N ILE A 63 -6.80 4.24 14.48
CA ILE A 63 -7.97 4.26 15.36
C ILE A 63 -8.80 3.02 15.06
N SER A 64 -9.10 2.21 16.08
CA SER A 64 -9.96 1.05 15.91
C SER A 64 -11.42 1.47 15.71
N SER A 65 -12.23 0.63 15.06
CA SER A 65 -13.66 0.90 14.93
C SER A 65 -14.37 0.98 16.28
N GLU A 66 -13.91 0.23 17.27
CA GLU A 66 -14.46 0.24 18.64
C GLU A 66 -14.12 1.52 19.39
N GLU A 67 -12.87 1.99 19.31
CA GLU A 67 -12.45 3.26 19.90
C GLU A 67 -13.23 4.43 19.28
N MET A 68 -13.37 4.42 17.95
CA MET A 68 -14.14 5.42 17.23
C MET A 68 -15.63 5.38 17.59
N SER A 69 -16.25 4.20 17.65
CA SER A 69 -17.65 4.05 18.05
C SER A 69 -17.89 4.58 19.45
N THR A 70 -17.06 4.15 20.41
CA THR A 70 -17.14 4.60 21.81
C THR A 70 -17.02 6.11 21.91
N PHE A 71 -16.10 6.72 21.16
CA PHE A 71 -15.94 8.17 21.13
C PHE A 71 -17.15 8.88 20.53
N ILE A 72 -17.69 8.37 19.41
CA ILE A 72 -18.88 8.94 18.77
C ILE A 72 -20.10 8.88 19.71
N ASP A 73 -20.23 7.80 20.47
CA ASP A 73 -21.36 7.57 21.37
C ASP A 73 -21.47 8.59 22.51
N GLU A 74 -20.38 9.30 22.83
CA GLU A 74 -20.37 10.36 23.85
C GLU A 74 -20.98 11.68 23.37
N PHE A 75 -21.14 11.87 22.06
CA PHE A 75 -21.71 13.11 21.55
C PHE A 75 -23.24 13.12 21.65
N PRO A 76 -23.84 14.28 21.99
CA PRO A 76 -25.28 14.45 21.84
C PRO A 76 -25.67 14.57 20.36
N GLU A 77 -26.94 14.32 20.06
CA GLU A 77 -27.50 14.70 18.76
C GLU A 77 -27.53 16.23 18.60
N PRO A 78 -27.31 16.77 17.38
CA PRO A 78 -27.09 16.08 16.11
C PRO A 78 -25.61 15.74 15.80
N ILE A 79 -24.68 16.09 16.69
CA ILE A 79 -23.22 15.94 16.44
C ILE A 79 -22.85 14.47 16.23
N LYS A 80 -23.47 13.58 17.01
CA LYS A 80 -23.30 12.13 16.89
C LYS A 80 -23.61 11.62 15.48
N SER A 81 -24.80 11.90 14.96
CA SER A 81 -25.22 11.43 13.64
C SER A 81 -24.40 12.03 12.49
N GLU A 82 -24.03 13.31 12.59
CA GLU A 82 -23.13 13.96 11.62
C GLU A 82 -21.74 13.29 11.61
N THR A 83 -21.15 13.06 12.78
CA THR A 83 -19.84 12.44 12.93
C THR A 83 -19.84 10.99 12.42
N MET A 84 -20.90 10.23 12.71
CA MET A 84 -21.08 8.86 12.22
C MET A 84 -21.15 8.81 10.69
N THR A 85 -21.85 9.76 10.07
CA THR A 85 -21.94 9.88 8.61
C THR A 85 -20.56 10.15 7.98
N ILE A 86 -19.78 11.06 8.58
CA ILE A 86 -18.41 11.36 8.13
C ILE A 86 -17.52 10.11 8.23
N ALA A 87 -17.57 9.41 9.36
CA ALA A 87 -16.78 8.20 9.59
C ALA A 87 -17.13 7.09 8.58
N GLU A 88 -18.42 6.87 8.32
CA GLU A 88 -18.89 5.87 7.36
C GLU A 88 -18.44 6.21 5.92
N GLN A 89 -18.54 7.47 5.50
CA GLN A 89 -18.09 7.91 4.19
C GLN A 89 -16.59 7.72 4.01
N LEU A 90 -15.79 8.06 5.02
CA LEU A 90 -14.35 7.85 5.00
C LEU A 90 -13.99 6.37 4.94
N TYR A 91 -14.65 5.53 5.74
CA TYR A 91 -14.44 4.09 5.71
C TYR A 91 -14.75 3.52 4.32
N ARG A 92 -15.90 3.85 3.72
CA ARG A 92 -16.27 3.42 2.37
C ARG A 92 -15.27 3.87 1.32
N LYS A 93 -14.79 5.11 1.42
CA LYS A 93 -13.75 5.65 0.53
C LYS A 93 -12.44 4.88 0.68
N GLY A 94 -11.97 4.66 1.90
CA GLY A 94 -10.75 3.92 2.18
C GLY A 94 -10.80 2.47 1.69
N VAL A 95 -11.93 1.78 1.88
CA VAL A 95 -12.14 0.42 1.34
C VAL A 95 -12.11 0.41 -0.18
N LYS A 96 -12.74 1.40 -0.82
CA LYS A 96 -12.73 1.52 -2.29
C LYS A 96 -11.32 1.75 -2.82
N GLU A 97 -10.59 2.73 -2.27
CA GLU A 97 -9.23 3.07 -2.69
C GLU A 97 -8.27 1.89 -2.45
N GLY A 98 -8.35 1.24 -1.29
CA GLY A 98 -7.52 0.06 -0.98
C GLY A 98 -7.79 -1.11 -1.91
N LYS A 99 -9.05 -1.35 -2.29
CA LYS A 99 -9.41 -2.37 -3.29
C LYS A 99 -8.88 -2.03 -4.67
N GLU A 100 -9.04 -0.79 -5.12
CA GLU A 100 -8.56 -0.33 -6.42
C GLU A 100 -7.02 -0.45 -6.51
N GLN A 101 -6.29 0.02 -5.49
CA GLN A 101 -4.85 -0.10 -5.41
C GLN A 101 -4.39 -1.56 -5.40
N GLY A 102 -5.01 -2.41 -4.55
CA GLY A 102 -4.66 -3.83 -4.47
C GLY A 102 -4.89 -4.58 -5.78
N VAL A 103 -5.97 -4.27 -6.50
CA VAL A 103 -6.24 -4.85 -7.82
C VAL A 103 -5.22 -4.37 -8.84
N GLN A 104 -4.91 -3.08 -8.87
CA GLN A 104 -3.94 -2.52 -9.80
C GLN A 104 -2.55 -3.11 -9.60
N GLU A 105 -2.05 -3.13 -8.36
CA GLU A 105 -0.75 -3.72 -8.04
C GLU A 105 -0.70 -5.21 -8.36
N GLY A 106 -1.78 -5.95 -8.07
CA GLY A 106 -1.87 -7.38 -8.38
C GLY A 106 -1.82 -7.65 -9.88
N LEU A 107 -2.54 -6.86 -10.68
CA LEU A 107 -2.53 -6.94 -12.14
C LEU A 107 -1.16 -6.61 -12.73
N GLU A 108 -0.53 -5.53 -12.26
CA GLU A 108 0.77 -5.11 -12.76
C GLU A 108 1.85 -6.15 -12.47
N LYS A 109 1.94 -6.62 -11.22
CA LYS A 109 2.90 -7.67 -10.81
C LYS A 109 2.64 -8.97 -11.57
N GLY A 110 1.37 -9.40 -11.67
CA GLY A 110 1.00 -10.61 -12.38
C GLY A 110 1.30 -10.56 -13.88
N MET A 111 1.00 -9.43 -14.54
CA MET A 111 1.28 -9.23 -15.95
C MET A 111 2.78 -9.20 -16.23
N GLN A 112 3.57 -8.51 -15.41
CA GLN A 112 5.02 -8.44 -15.58
C GLN A 112 5.67 -9.82 -15.41
N GLN A 113 5.28 -10.57 -14.38
CA GLN A 113 5.79 -11.93 -14.14
C GLN A 113 5.38 -12.87 -15.28
N GLY A 114 4.11 -12.86 -15.68
CA GLY A 114 3.61 -13.70 -16.77
C GLY A 114 4.30 -13.39 -18.11
N MET A 115 4.52 -12.11 -18.42
CA MET A 115 5.20 -11.69 -19.65
C MET A 115 6.68 -12.11 -19.65
N GLN A 116 7.41 -11.93 -18.54
CA GLN A 116 8.80 -12.37 -18.44
C GLN A 116 8.93 -13.89 -18.58
N GLN A 117 8.10 -14.66 -17.90
CA GLN A 117 8.09 -16.12 -18.01
C GLN A 117 7.73 -16.57 -19.42
N GLY A 118 6.71 -15.96 -20.04
CA GLY A 118 6.29 -16.28 -21.40
C GLY A 118 7.38 -16.00 -22.44
N ILE A 119 8.07 -14.85 -22.34
CA ILE A 119 9.19 -14.50 -23.21
C ILE A 119 10.35 -15.49 -23.04
N GLN A 120 10.73 -15.79 -21.79
CA GLN A 120 11.85 -16.70 -21.52
C GLN A 120 11.58 -18.11 -22.07
N LEU A 121 10.40 -18.67 -21.79
CA LEU A 121 9.98 -19.98 -22.32
C LEU A 121 9.92 -19.98 -23.85
N GLY A 122 9.46 -18.88 -24.45
CA GLY A 122 9.43 -18.70 -25.90
C GLY A 122 10.84 -18.70 -26.52
N ILE A 123 11.78 -17.97 -25.92
CA ILE A 123 13.19 -17.92 -26.36
C ILE A 123 13.84 -19.29 -26.22
N GLU A 124 13.68 -19.96 -25.08
CA GLU A 124 14.25 -21.30 -24.85
C GLU A 124 13.72 -22.32 -25.84
N LYS A 125 12.39 -22.32 -26.09
CA LYS A 125 11.78 -23.21 -27.08
C LYS A 125 12.29 -22.92 -28.49
N ALA A 126 12.39 -21.64 -28.86
CA ALA A 126 12.92 -21.25 -30.18
C ALA A 126 14.39 -21.67 -30.34
N GLN A 127 15.22 -21.47 -29.33
CA GLN A 127 16.61 -21.92 -29.34
C GLN A 127 16.71 -23.44 -29.49
N PHE A 128 15.91 -24.19 -28.72
CA PHE A 128 15.86 -25.65 -28.84
C PHE A 128 15.50 -26.09 -30.26
N GLU A 129 14.42 -25.54 -30.82
CA GLU A 129 13.97 -25.88 -32.18
C GLU A 129 15.03 -25.56 -33.24
N ILE A 130 15.73 -24.43 -33.12
CA ILE A 130 16.80 -24.03 -34.04
C ILE A 130 17.95 -25.04 -33.96
N ILE A 131 18.40 -25.40 -32.77
CA ILE A 131 19.53 -26.35 -32.58
C ILE A 131 19.21 -27.70 -33.20
N VAL A 132 18.02 -28.25 -32.90
CA VAL A 132 17.59 -29.56 -33.40
C VAL A 132 17.49 -29.53 -34.93
N LYS A 133 16.75 -28.57 -35.50
CA LYS A 133 16.56 -28.48 -36.95
C LYS A 133 17.88 -28.22 -37.68
N SER A 134 18.77 -27.38 -37.14
CA SER A 134 20.08 -27.13 -37.76
C SER A 134 20.93 -28.40 -37.78
N PHE A 135 20.97 -29.16 -36.69
CA PHE A 135 21.73 -30.40 -36.61
C PHE A 135 21.16 -31.48 -37.56
N GLU A 136 19.83 -31.63 -37.59
CA GLU A 136 19.14 -32.56 -38.52
C GLU A 136 19.42 -32.25 -39.99
N ASN A 137 19.63 -30.97 -40.33
CA ASN A 137 20.02 -30.53 -41.67
C ASN A 137 21.53 -30.61 -41.94
N GLY A 138 22.30 -31.25 -41.06
CA GLY A 138 23.73 -31.51 -41.26
C GLY A 138 24.66 -30.37 -40.85
N ALA A 139 24.18 -29.36 -40.13
CA ALA A 139 25.07 -28.33 -39.58
C ALA A 139 26.00 -28.92 -38.50
N SER A 140 27.26 -28.50 -38.48
CA SER A 140 28.21 -28.91 -37.44
C SER A 140 27.88 -28.27 -36.09
N ILE A 141 28.29 -28.92 -34.99
CA ILE A 141 28.11 -28.39 -33.63
C ILE A 141 28.80 -27.03 -33.46
N ASP A 142 30.01 -26.87 -34.03
CA ASP A 142 30.73 -25.59 -34.05
C ASP A 142 29.94 -24.49 -34.76
N PHE A 143 29.34 -24.79 -35.92
CA PHE A 143 28.49 -23.82 -36.63
C PHE A 143 27.25 -23.43 -35.81
N ILE A 144 26.58 -24.40 -35.17
CA ILE A 144 25.42 -24.15 -34.31
C ILE A 144 25.82 -23.30 -33.08
N SER A 145 26.98 -23.59 -32.49
CA SER A 145 27.57 -22.82 -31.38
C SER A 145 27.78 -21.36 -31.79
N ASN A 146 28.33 -21.12 -32.99
CA ASN A 146 28.57 -19.78 -33.50
C ASN A 146 27.29 -18.98 -33.76
N ILE A 147 26.22 -19.60 -34.29
CA ILE A 147 24.95 -18.88 -34.57
C ILE A 147 24.07 -18.69 -33.34
N THR A 148 24.09 -19.63 -32.39
CA THR A 148 23.23 -19.57 -31.19
C THR A 148 23.91 -18.87 -30.01
N GLY A 149 25.24 -18.75 -30.04
CA GLY A 149 26.06 -18.24 -28.93
C GLY A 149 26.10 -19.19 -27.73
N LEU A 150 25.58 -20.41 -27.85
CA LEU A 150 25.59 -21.41 -26.79
C LEU A 150 26.88 -22.23 -26.84
N PRO A 151 27.46 -22.60 -25.69
CA PRO A 151 28.62 -23.48 -25.68
C PRO A 151 28.27 -24.85 -26.25
N GLU A 152 29.22 -25.48 -26.95
CA GLU A 152 29.01 -26.81 -27.53
C GLU A 152 28.53 -27.85 -26.51
N SER A 153 28.95 -27.74 -25.24
CA SER A 153 28.48 -28.62 -24.16
C SER A 153 26.97 -28.54 -23.96
N LYS A 154 26.38 -27.34 -24.03
CA LYS A 154 24.94 -27.13 -23.90
C LYS A 154 24.20 -27.62 -25.14
N ILE A 155 24.78 -27.46 -26.32
CA ILE A 155 24.23 -27.99 -27.58
C ILE A 155 24.23 -29.51 -27.55
N LYS A 156 25.32 -30.15 -27.11
CA LYS A 156 25.40 -31.61 -26.94
C LYS A 156 24.40 -32.12 -25.92
N GLU A 157 24.20 -31.43 -24.79
CA GLU A 157 23.15 -31.73 -23.82
C GLU A 157 21.76 -31.70 -24.46
N ILE A 158 21.43 -30.64 -25.19
CA ILE A 158 20.15 -30.48 -25.89
C ILE A 158 19.93 -31.61 -26.92
N LEU A 159 20.99 -32.00 -27.64
CA LEU A 159 20.96 -33.06 -28.64
C LEU A 159 21.13 -34.48 -28.04
N ASN A 160 21.27 -34.61 -26.71
CA ASN A 160 21.58 -35.87 -26.01
C ASN A 160 22.82 -36.60 -26.55
N LEU A 161 23.83 -35.84 -27.00
CA LEU A 161 25.13 -36.37 -27.43
C LEU A 161 26.05 -36.46 -26.20
N ARG A 162 26.67 -37.63 -26.00
CA ARG A 162 27.61 -37.87 -24.88
C ARG A 162 28.96 -37.20 -25.11
#